data_AF-A0A6M9PPI5-F1
#
_entry.id   AF-A0A6M9PPI5-F1
#
_cell.length_a   1.000
_cell.length_b   1.000
_cell.length_c   1.000
_cell.angle_alpha   90.00
_cell.angle_beta   90.00
_cell.angle_gamma   90.00
#
_symmetry.space_group_name_H-M   'P 1'
#
loop_
_entity.id
_entity.type
_entity.pdbx_description
1 polymer ?
#
loop_
_entity_poly.entity_id
_entity_poly.type
_entity_poly.pdbx_seq_one_letter_code
_entity_poly.pdbx_strand_id
1 'polypeptide(L)'
;MINSLKKLIIVGVIALIWISLDAINQGYFGFLKITELEYFVYWLSGLRLVAIILFGWLGFWGIFIGYFTGEILSGDTIIDAAALGILSSLAPMIAYRYWQSATSKNDDFDHVDFTQLCYLVFLHSLLTALFRNFYFYFVNQVYGIDQLTMSFSANVLGSFAFLYLLMFFNRFYKKLRPKSIH
;
A
#
# COMPACT_ATOMS: atom_id res chain seq x y z
N MET A 1 -28.38 -6.92 -4.26
CA MET A 1 -28.11 -6.65 -2.83
C MET A 1 -26.91 -7.44 -2.28
N ILE A 2 -26.88 -8.77 -2.42
CA ILE A 2 -25.78 -9.64 -1.91
C ILE A 2 -24.39 -9.24 -2.46
N ASN A 3 -24.31 -8.83 -3.74
CA ASN A 3 -23.03 -8.44 -4.35
C ASN A 3 -22.49 -7.10 -3.79
N SER A 4 -23.37 -6.14 -3.47
CA SER A 4 -22.98 -4.86 -2.87
C SER A 4 -22.50 -5.04 -1.44
N LEU A 5 -23.17 -5.89 -0.66
CA LEU A 5 -22.76 -6.22 0.71
C LEU A 5 -21.36 -6.87 0.72
N LYS A 6 -21.09 -7.82 -0.18
CA LYS A 6 -19.75 -8.43 -0.32
C LYS A 6 -18.67 -7.38 -0.61
N LYS A 7 -18.93 -6.44 -1.53
CA LYS A 7 -18.00 -5.35 -1.86
C LYS A 7 -17.71 -4.47 -0.65
N LEU A 8 -18.73 -4.10 0.13
CA LEU A 8 -18.57 -3.33 1.36
C LEU A 8 -17.75 -4.09 2.41
N ILE A 9 -17.98 -5.39 2.57
CA ILE A 9 -17.20 -6.24 3.48
C ILE A 9 -15.73 -6.25 3.06
N ILE A 10 -15.43 -6.42 1.76
CA ILE A 10 -14.05 -6.40 1.26
C ILE A 10 -13.36 -5.07 1.59
N VAL A 11 -14.02 -3.94 1.28
CA VAL A 11 -13.50 -2.60 1.58
C VAL A 11 -13.25 -2.44 3.08
N GLY A 12 -14.22 -2.84 3.92
CA GLY A 12 -14.10 -2.77 5.38
C GLY A 12 -12.98 -3.63 5.93
N VAL A 13 -12.79 -4.85 5.43
CA VAL A 13 -11.70 -5.74 5.84
C VAL A 13 -10.34 -5.14 5.46
N ILE A 14 -10.18 -4.62 4.25
CA ILE A 14 -8.93 -3.98 3.83
C ILE A 14 -8.63 -2.76 4.72
N ALA A 15 -9.63 -1.93 5.01
CA ALA A 15 -9.48 -0.78 5.89
C ALA A 15 -9.08 -1.19 7.32
N LEU A 16 -9.71 -2.23 7.88
CA LEU A 16 -9.37 -2.74 9.21
C LEU A 16 -7.96 -3.33 9.27
N ILE A 17 -7.55 -4.08 8.24
CA ILE A 17 -6.17 -4.60 8.13
C ILE A 17 -5.18 -3.43 8.08
N TRP A 18 -5.48 -2.41 7.28
CA TRP A 18 -4.65 -1.20 7.20
C TRP A 18 -4.47 -0.55 8.57
N ILE A 19 -5.57 -0.20 9.23
CA ILE A 19 -5.57 0.47 10.54
C ILE A 19 -4.80 -0.35 11.58
N SER A 20 -5.03 -1.67 11.61
CA SER A 20 -4.38 -2.56 12.57
C SER A 20 -2.86 -2.60 12.36
N LEU A 21 -2.42 -2.73 11.10
CA LEU A 21 -1.00 -2.79 10.78
C LEU A 21 -0.32 -1.43 10.91
N ASP A 22 -1.03 -0.33 10.67
CA ASP A 22 -0.54 1.01 10.91
C ASP A 22 -0.38 1.31 12.41
N ALA A 23 -1.34 0.90 13.24
CA ALA A 23 -1.20 0.99 14.70
C ALA A 23 0.01 0.18 15.21
N ILE A 24 0.24 -1.02 14.66
CA ILE A 24 1.44 -1.82 14.95
C ILE A 24 2.70 -1.09 14.48
N ASN A 25 2.65 -0.47 13.30
CA ASN A 25 3.76 0.29 12.73
C ASN A 25 4.17 1.47 13.62
N GLN A 26 3.20 2.26 14.05
CA GLN A 26 3.44 3.40 14.92
C GLN A 26 3.90 2.96 16.32
N GLY A 27 3.33 1.87 16.87
CA GLY A 27 3.61 1.40 18.23
C GLY A 27 4.94 0.63 18.39
N TYR A 28 5.27 -0.27 17.46
CA TYR A 28 6.43 -1.17 17.60
C TYR A 28 7.60 -0.82 16.69
N PHE A 29 7.35 -0.21 15.53
CA PHE A 29 8.38 0.13 14.55
C PHE A 29 8.86 1.58 14.65
N GLY A 30 8.65 2.24 15.78
CA GLY A 30 9.15 3.59 16.05
C GLY A 30 10.67 3.73 15.88
N PHE A 31 11.44 2.65 16.08
CA PHE A 31 12.90 2.64 15.86
C PHE A 31 13.31 2.73 14.38
N LEU A 32 12.39 2.47 13.44
CA LEU A 32 12.61 2.65 12.01
C LEU A 32 12.29 4.07 11.55
N LYS A 33 11.77 4.96 12.40
CA LYS A 33 11.52 6.36 12.04
C LYS A 33 12.84 7.08 11.80
N ILE A 34 12.96 7.72 10.65
CA ILE A 34 14.06 8.65 10.35
C ILE A 34 13.63 10.07 10.70
N THR A 35 12.38 10.40 10.40
CA THR A 35 11.73 11.67 10.74
C THR A 35 10.37 11.39 11.39
N GLU A 36 9.69 12.43 11.88
CA GLU A 36 8.33 12.28 12.43
C GLU A 36 7.33 11.74 11.39
N LEU A 37 7.60 11.94 10.10
CA LEU A 37 6.72 11.60 8.99
C LEU A 37 7.23 10.45 8.11
N GLU A 38 8.49 10.01 8.26
CA GLU A 38 9.10 8.98 7.42
C GLU A 38 9.81 7.88 8.19
N TYR A 39 9.63 6.65 7.70
CA TYR A 39 10.29 5.46 8.17
C TYR A 39 11.35 5.02 7.15
N PHE A 40 12.44 4.43 7.62
CA PHE A 40 13.47 3.81 6.80
C PHE A 40 12.91 2.66 5.95
N VAL A 41 11.95 1.91 6.49
CA VAL A 41 11.21 0.87 5.77
C VAL A 41 9.73 1.05 6.06
N TYR A 42 8.94 1.42 5.05
CA TYR A 42 7.49 1.57 5.19
C TYR A 42 6.76 0.36 4.61
N TRP A 43 6.75 -0.74 5.35
CA TRP A 43 6.22 -2.05 4.92
C TRP A 43 4.74 -2.02 4.48
N LEU A 44 3.94 -1.12 5.03
CA LEU A 44 2.55 -0.87 4.60
C LEU A 44 2.45 -0.42 3.14
N SER A 45 3.54 0.05 2.53
CA SER A 45 3.56 0.35 1.10
C SER A 45 3.25 -0.88 0.24
N GLY A 46 3.77 -2.05 0.62
CA GLY A 46 3.47 -3.29 -0.08
C GLY A 46 2.03 -3.74 0.08
N LEU A 47 1.42 -3.49 1.26
CA LEU A 47 0.00 -3.77 1.48
C LEU A 47 -0.89 -2.95 0.53
N ARG A 48 -0.61 -1.66 0.34
CA ARG A 48 -1.35 -0.82 -0.62
C ARG A 48 -1.29 -1.41 -2.02
N LEU A 49 -0.08 -1.74 -2.46
CA LEU A 49 0.15 -2.31 -3.78
C LEU A 49 -0.63 -3.61 -3.96
N VAL A 50 -0.47 -4.56 -3.04
CA VAL A 50 -1.12 -5.87 -3.11
C VAL A 50 -2.65 -5.74 -3.04
N ALA A 51 -3.18 -4.88 -2.17
CA ALA A 51 -4.61 -4.65 -2.07
C ALA A 51 -5.20 -4.14 -3.39
N ILE A 52 -4.51 -3.23 -4.08
CA ILE A 52 -4.97 -2.70 -5.36
C ILE A 52 -4.82 -3.71 -6.49
N ILE A 53 -3.73 -4.48 -6.52
CA ILE A 53 -3.58 -5.50 -7.55
C ILE A 53 -4.65 -6.58 -7.42
N LEU A 54 -4.95 -7.04 -6.20
CA LEU A 54 -5.91 -8.12 -5.97
C LEU A 54 -7.38 -7.67 -6.07
N PHE A 55 -7.68 -6.44 -5.66
CA PHE A 55 -9.07 -5.98 -5.50
C PHE A 55 -9.42 -4.74 -6.33
N GLY A 56 -8.48 -4.21 -7.12
CA GLY A 56 -8.67 -3.03 -7.96
C GLY A 56 -9.26 -1.85 -7.19
N TRP A 57 -10.41 -1.36 -7.65
CA TRP A 57 -11.12 -0.24 -7.02
C TRP A 57 -11.61 -0.51 -5.60
N LEU A 58 -11.90 -1.78 -5.25
CA LEU A 58 -12.24 -2.12 -3.87
C LEU A 58 -11.01 -1.98 -2.97
N GLY A 59 -9.83 -2.35 -3.48
CA GLY A 59 -8.54 -2.11 -2.83
C GLY A 59 -8.29 -0.62 -2.60
N PHE A 60 -8.50 0.20 -3.63
CA PHE A 60 -8.38 1.66 -3.52
C PHE A 60 -9.23 2.23 -2.38
N TRP A 61 -10.53 1.92 -2.34
CA TRP A 61 -11.42 2.45 -1.31
C TRP A 61 -11.09 1.92 0.08
N GLY A 62 -10.68 0.65 0.19
CA GLY A 62 -10.26 0.06 1.46
C GLY A 62 -9.01 0.74 2.02
N ILE A 63 -8.00 0.96 1.20
CA ILE A 63 -6.77 1.67 1.60
C ILE A 63 -7.08 3.13 1.94
N PHE A 64 -7.89 3.81 1.14
CA PHE A 64 -8.28 5.20 1.40
C PHE A 64 -8.97 5.34 2.75
N ILE A 65 -10.01 4.55 3.01
CA ILE A 65 -10.76 4.59 4.27
C ILE A 65 -9.87 4.20 5.45
N GLY A 66 -9.05 3.16 5.28
CA GLY A 66 -8.10 2.73 6.30
C GLY A 66 -7.11 3.83 6.66
N TYR A 67 -6.49 4.46 5.67
CA TYR A 67 -5.56 5.56 5.83
C TYR A 67 -6.24 6.77 6.49
N PHE A 68 -7.35 7.22 5.92
CA PHE A 68 -8.12 8.35 6.45
C PHE A 68 -8.49 8.14 7.92
N THR A 69 -9.01 6.97 8.27
CA THR A 69 -9.40 6.67 9.64
C THR A 69 -8.19 6.58 10.56
N GLY A 70 -7.09 5.96 10.10
CA GLY A 70 -5.85 5.86 10.87
C GLY A 70 -5.26 7.22 11.23
N GLU A 71 -5.20 8.15 10.27
CA GLU A 71 -4.68 9.51 10.51
C GLU A 71 -5.59 10.31 11.43
N ILE A 72 -6.92 10.24 11.25
CA ILE A 72 -7.88 10.89 12.16
C ILE A 72 -7.72 10.38 13.59
N LEU A 73 -7.53 9.07 13.77
CA LEU A 73 -7.30 8.48 15.09
C LEU A 73 -5.95 8.89 15.70
N SER A 74 -4.97 9.21 14.85
CA SER A 74 -3.65 9.68 15.26
C SER A 74 -3.61 11.18 15.59
N GLY A 75 -4.70 11.92 15.28
CA GLY A 75 -4.87 13.33 15.62
C GLY A 75 -4.66 14.32 14.47
N ASP A 76 -4.48 13.82 13.24
CA ASP A 76 -4.31 14.67 12.05
C ASP A 76 -5.61 15.37 11.64
N THR A 77 -5.48 16.43 10.84
CA THR A 77 -6.65 17.15 10.34
C THR A 77 -7.41 16.34 9.29
N ILE A 78 -8.72 16.58 9.18
CA ILE A 78 -9.58 15.93 8.16
C ILE A 78 -9.06 16.16 6.75
N ILE A 79 -8.53 17.35 6.49
CA ILE A 79 -8.03 17.73 5.16
C ILE A 79 -6.78 16.92 4.84
N ASP A 80 -5.85 16.80 5.80
CA ASP A 80 -4.59 16.10 5.59
C ASP A 80 -4.80 14.60 5.46
N ALA A 81 -5.63 14.02 6.34
CA ALA A 81 -6.03 12.62 6.29
C ALA A 81 -6.70 12.27 4.94
N ALA A 82 -7.59 13.13 4.44
CA ALA A 82 -8.26 12.92 3.16
C ALA A 82 -7.29 13.06 1.97
N ALA A 83 -6.49 14.12 1.94
CA ALA A 83 -5.55 14.38 0.87
C ALA A 83 -4.50 13.27 0.76
N LEU A 84 -3.81 12.96 1.86
CA LEU A 84 -2.81 11.91 1.91
C LEU A 84 -3.41 10.53 1.66
N GLY A 85 -4.60 10.24 2.18
CA GLY A 85 -5.30 8.98 1.92
C GLY A 85 -5.59 8.77 0.44
N ILE A 86 -6.09 9.80 -0.25
CA ILE A 86 -6.37 9.75 -1.69
C ILE A 86 -5.06 9.52 -2.46
N LEU A 87 -4.03 10.34 -2.20
CA LEU A 87 -2.75 10.24 -2.89
C LEU A 87 -2.07 8.88 -2.67
N SER A 88 -2.11 8.39 -1.43
CA SER A 88 -1.61 7.08 -0.99
C SER A 88 -2.28 5.93 -1.74
N SER A 89 -3.58 6.02 -1.97
CA SER A 89 -4.35 4.98 -2.68
C SER A 89 -4.24 5.13 -4.20
N LEU A 90 -4.12 6.36 -4.70
CA LEU A 90 -4.11 6.66 -6.12
C LEU A 90 -2.79 6.26 -6.79
N ALA A 91 -1.65 6.45 -6.12
CA ALA A 91 -0.34 6.07 -6.67
C ALA A 91 -0.25 4.60 -7.13
N PRO A 92 -0.56 3.59 -6.29
CA PRO A 92 -0.58 2.20 -6.72
C PRO A 92 -1.71 1.89 -7.72
N MET A 93 -2.84 2.60 -7.69
CA MET A 93 -3.89 2.47 -8.71
C MET A 93 -3.38 2.90 -10.09
N ILE A 94 -2.75 4.07 -10.19
CA ILE A 94 -2.19 4.57 -11.45
C ILE A 94 -1.12 3.61 -11.97
N ALA A 95 -0.20 3.18 -11.09
CA ALA A 95 0.84 2.23 -11.46
C ALA A 95 0.25 0.92 -12.02
N TYR A 96 -0.76 0.38 -11.34
CA TYR A 96 -1.45 -0.83 -11.77
C TYR A 96 -2.17 -0.66 -13.12
N ARG A 97 -2.94 0.41 -13.29
CA ARG A 97 -3.66 0.68 -14.55
C ARG A 97 -2.71 0.92 -15.73
N TYR A 98 -1.60 1.61 -15.48
CA TYR A 98 -0.57 1.80 -16.50
C TYR A 98 0.04 0.45 -16.92
N TRP A 99 0.39 -0.39 -15.95
CA TRP A 99 0.90 -1.74 -16.22
C TRP A 99 -0.10 -2.63 -16.97
N GLN A 100 -1.38 -2.60 -16.59
CA GLN A 100 -2.44 -3.32 -17.31
C GLN A 100 -2.53 -2.87 -18.77
N SER A 101 -2.54 -1.56 -18.99
CA SER A 101 -2.58 -0.98 -20.33
C SER A 101 -1.35 -1.37 -21.16
N ALA A 102 -0.16 -1.41 -20.55
CA ALA A 102 1.09 -1.72 -21.23
C ALA A 102 1.28 -3.21 -21.54
N THR A 103 0.64 -4.10 -20.78
CA THR A 103 0.84 -5.56 -20.90
C THR A 103 -0.35 -6.30 -21.53
N SER A 104 -1.45 -5.60 -21.82
CA SER A 104 -2.70 -6.17 -22.34
C SER A 104 -3.23 -7.35 -21.51
N LYS A 105 -2.88 -7.41 -20.23
CA LYS A 105 -3.35 -8.45 -19.29
C LYS A 105 -4.70 -8.04 -18.69
N ASN A 106 -5.61 -9.01 -18.60
CA ASN A 106 -6.86 -8.86 -17.84
C ASN A 106 -6.57 -8.89 -16.33
N ASP A 107 -7.58 -8.60 -15.50
CA ASP A 107 -7.52 -8.53 -14.03
C ASP A 107 -7.07 -9.84 -13.31
N ASP A 108 -6.62 -10.86 -14.05
CA ASP A 108 -6.11 -12.12 -13.50
C ASP A 108 -4.63 -12.01 -13.11
N PHE A 109 -4.40 -12.04 -11.80
CA PHE A 109 -3.09 -11.93 -11.16
C PHE A 109 -2.25 -13.22 -11.21
N ASP A 110 -2.83 -14.35 -11.65
CA ASP A 110 -2.18 -15.68 -11.57
C ASP A 110 -0.84 -15.78 -12.32
N HIS A 111 -0.51 -14.80 -13.17
CA HIS A 111 0.66 -14.82 -14.05
C HIS A 111 1.50 -13.52 -13.99
N VAL A 112 1.55 -12.83 -12.85
CA VAL A 112 2.48 -11.70 -12.67
C VAL A 112 3.88 -12.24 -12.36
N ASP A 113 4.79 -12.08 -13.32
CA ASP A 113 6.20 -12.46 -13.15
C ASP A 113 6.94 -11.48 -12.22
N PHE A 114 8.04 -11.93 -11.63
CA PHE A 114 8.89 -11.11 -10.74
C PHE A 114 9.28 -9.78 -11.37
N THR A 115 9.61 -9.77 -12.67
CA THR A 115 9.95 -8.57 -13.42
C THR A 115 8.81 -7.54 -13.42
N GLN A 116 7.58 -8.02 -13.58
CA GLN A 116 6.38 -7.17 -13.59
C GLN A 116 6.07 -6.64 -12.19
N LEU A 117 6.32 -7.44 -11.17
CA LEU A 117 6.21 -7.02 -9.77
C LEU A 117 7.23 -5.94 -9.43
N CYS A 118 8.49 -6.09 -9.85
CA CYS A 118 9.51 -5.05 -9.69
C CYS A 118 9.07 -3.74 -10.36
N TYR A 119 8.56 -3.81 -11.59
CA TYR A 119 8.06 -2.62 -12.29
C TYR A 119 6.95 -1.91 -11.50
N LEU A 120 5.97 -2.68 -11.01
CA LEU A 120 4.90 -2.14 -10.18
C LEU A 120 5.43 -1.52 -8.89
N VAL A 121 6.35 -2.20 -8.19
CA VAL A 121 7.01 -1.70 -6.96
C VAL A 121 7.69 -0.35 -7.20
N PHE A 122 8.52 -0.24 -8.23
CA PHE A 122 9.25 0.99 -8.53
C PHE A 122 8.30 2.11 -8.97
N LEU A 123 7.35 1.83 -9.87
CA LEU A 123 6.44 2.84 -10.37
C LEU A 123 5.52 3.37 -9.27
N HIS A 124 4.90 2.51 -8.46
CA HIS A 124 4.05 2.98 -7.37
C HIS A 124 4.87 3.74 -6.34
N SER A 125 6.09 3.29 -6.01
CA SER A 125 6.92 3.95 -5.00
C SER A 125 7.33 5.34 -5.45
N LEU A 126 7.64 5.50 -6.74
CA LEU A 126 7.94 6.80 -7.34
C LEU A 126 6.72 7.73 -7.31
N LEU A 127 5.55 7.23 -7.74
CA LEU A 127 4.31 8.02 -7.71
C LEU A 127 3.92 8.42 -6.29
N THR A 128 4.04 7.51 -5.32
CA THR A 128 3.77 7.81 -3.90
C THR A 128 4.71 8.89 -3.38
N ALA A 129 6.01 8.79 -3.68
CA ALA A 129 6.99 9.79 -3.28
C ALA A 129 6.71 11.16 -3.92
N LEU A 130 6.42 11.20 -5.22
CA LEU A 130 6.07 12.43 -5.94
C LEU A 130 4.82 13.09 -5.38
N PHE A 131 3.75 12.31 -5.18
CA PHE A 131 2.50 12.84 -4.64
C PHE A 131 2.65 13.38 -3.22
N ARG A 132 3.38 12.66 -2.36
CA ARG A 132 3.67 13.12 -1.00
C ARG A 132 4.51 14.40 -1.01
N ASN A 133 5.57 14.44 -1.82
CA ASN A 133 6.44 15.62 -1.92
C ASN A 133 5.69 16.84 -2.44
N PHE A 134 4.86 16.65 -3.47
CA PHE A 134 4.00 17.69 -4.03
C PHE A 134 3.00 18.20 -2.99
N TYR A 135 2.37 17.31 -2.23
CA TYR A 135 1.47 17.72 -1.16
C TYR A 135 2.20 18.48 -0.04
N PHE A 136 3.38 18.01 0.40
CA PHE A 136 4.21 18.68 1.40
C PHE A 136 4.65 20.09 0.98
N TYR A 137 4.86 20.32 -0.31
CA TYR A 137 5.08 21.66 -0.84
C TYR A 137 3.90 22.61 -0.57
N PHE A 138 2.64 22.17 -0.72
CA PHE A 138 1.47 23.03 -0.47
C PHE A 138 1.23 23.33 1.01
N VAL A 139 1.52 22.37 1.89
CA VAL A 139 1.32 22.53 3.34
C VAL A 139 2.57 23.10 4.04
N ASN A 140 3.56 23.58 3.28
CA ASN A 140 4.84 24.11 3.78
C ASN A 140 5.58 23.16 4.74
N GLN A 141 5.48 21.85 4.49
CA GLN A 141 6.25 20.81 5.18
C GLN A 141 7.61 20.59 4.49
N VAL A 142 8.46 19.73 5.03
CA VAL A 142 9.76 19.40 4.38
C VAL A 142 9.51 18.73 3.02
N TYR A 143 10.00 19.33 1.94
CA TYR A 143 9.90 18.84 0.57
C TYR A 143 11.25 18.96 -0.15
N GLY A 144 11.34 18.44 -1.38
CA GLY A 144 12.56 18.47 -2.20
C GLY A 144 13.13 17.08 -2.50
N ILE A 145 14.31 17.05 -3.11
CA ILE A 145 14.92 15.82 -3.66
C ILE A 145 15.26 14.82 -2.54
N ASP A 146 15.74 15.31 -1.39
CA ASP A 146 16.10 14.44 -0.26
C ASP A 146 14.87 13.70 0.28
N GLN A 147 13.78 14.45 0.52
CA GLN A 147 12.50 13.88 0.95
C GLN A 147 11.94 12.90 -0.10
N LEU A 148 12.01 13.25 -1.38
CA LEU A 148 11.54 12.37 -2.45
C LEU A 148 12.33 11.06 -2.46
N THR A 149 13.66 11.13 -2.35
CA THR A 149 14.57 9.97 -2.35
C THR A 149 14.36 9.09 -1.12
N MET A 150 14.17 9.70 0.04
CA MET A 150 13.89 9.00 1.30
C MET A 150 12.54 8.27 1.21
N SER A 151 11.47 8.97 0.83
CA SER A 151 10.14 8.39 0.65
C SER A 151 10.12 7.28 -0.40
N PHE A 152 10.78 7.48 -1.54
CA PHE A 152 10.89 6.48 -2.59
C PHE A 152 11.57 5.21 -2.08
N SER A 153 12.73 5.36 -1.44
CA SER A 153 13.52 4.23 -0.93
C SER A 153 12.77 3.46 0.14
N ALA A 154 12.12 4.17 1.06
CA ALA A 154 11.29 3.58 2.11
C ALA A 154 10.12 2.75 1.55
N ASN A 155 9.48 3.25 0.50
CA ASN A 155 8.37 2.56 -0.17
C ASN A 155 8.87 1.33 -0.94
N VAL A 156 9.99 1.42 -1.66
CA VAL A 156 10.57 0.28 -2.38
C VAL A 156 10.95 -0.84 -1.41
N LEU A 157 11.72 -0.52 -0.37
CA LEU A 157 12.15 -1.48 0.65
C LEU A 157 10.95 -2.08 1.36
N GLY A 158 9.99 -1.24 1.75
CA GLY A 158 8.76 -1.66 2.40
C GLY A 158 7.92 -2.62 1.55
N SER A 159 7.76 -2.32 0.26
CA SER A 159 7.02 -3.18 -0.65
C SER A 159 7.68 -4.55 -0.83
N PHE A 160 8.99 -4.61 -1.04
CA PHE A 160 9.69 -5.89 -1.15
C PHE A 160 9.66 -6.68 0.17
N ALA A 161 9.83 -6.01 1.32
CA ALA A 161 9.73 -6.65 2.62
C ALA A 161 8.34 -7.29 2.82
N PHE A 162 7.28 -6.57 2.48
CA PHE A 162 5.91 -7.08 2.59
C PHE A 162 5.65 -8.25 1.63
N LEU A 163 6.09 -8.15 0.38
CA LEU A 163 5.96 -9.24 -0.60
C LEU A 163 6.72 -10.49 -0.16
N TYR A 164 7.92 -10.33 0.38
CA TYR A 164 8.69 -11.43 0.95
C TYR A 164 7.98 -12.07 2.14
N LEU A 165 7.40 -11.27 3.04
CA LEU A 165 6.57 -11.77 4.14
C LEU A 165 5.37 -12.58 3.63
N LEU A 166 4.65 -12.09 2.62
CA LEU A 166 3.55 -12.84 2.00
C LEU A 166 4.02 -14.16 1.40
N MET A 167 5.17 -14.18 0.71
CA MET A 167 5.75 -15.41 0.18
C MET A 167 6.09 -16.39 1.30
N PHE A 168 6.69 -15.91 2.40
CA PHE A 168 7.02 -16.71 3.56
C PHE A 168 5.76 -17.34 4.18
N PHE A 169 4.72 -16.55 4.43
CA PHE A 169 3.45 -17.05 4.96
C PHE A 169 2.76 -18.04 4.01
N ASN A 170 2.79 -17.79 2.70
CA ASN A 170 2.22 -18.71 1.71
C ASN A 170 2.96 -20.07 1.70
N ARG A 171 4.30 -20.06 1.78
CA ARG A 171 5.09 -21.30 1.89
C ARG A 171 4.78 -22.05 3.17
N PHE A 172 4.67 -21.34 4.28
CA PHE A 172 4.33 -21.93 5.57
C PHE A 172 2.93 -22.53 5.56
N TYR A 173 1.95 -21.81 5.01
CA TYR A 173 0.57 -22.29 4.82
C TYR A 173 0.52 -23.55 3.95
N LYS A 174 1.24 -23.57 2.81
CA LYS A 174 1.33 -24.77 1.95
C LYS A 174 1.96 -25.97 2.67
N LYS A 175 2.91 -25.74 3.57
CA LYS A 175 3.55 -26.80 4.37
C LYS A 175 2.62 -27.34 5.46
N LEU A 176 1.76 -26.49 6.02
CA LEU A 176 0.77 -26.88 7.03
C LEU A 176 -0.50 -27.48 6.42
N ARG A 177 -0.79 -27.22 5.15
CA ARG A 177 -1.92 -27.85 4.46
C ARG A 177 -1.63 -29.34 4.33
N PRO A 178 -2.45 -30.23 4.94
CA PRO A 178 -2.28 -31.67 4.74
C PRO A 178 -2.39 -31.95 3.24
N LYS A 179 -1.49 -32.78 2.70
CA LYS A 179 -1.63 -33.29 1.33
C LYS A 179 -3.00 -33.92 1.23
N SER A 180 -3.91 -33.33 0.47
CA SER A 180 -5.12 -34.03 0.05
C SER A 180 -4.65 -35.19 -0.82
N ILE A 181 -4.83 -36.41 -0.33
CA ILE A 181 -4.73 -37.62 -1.14
C ILE A 181 -5.89 -37.53 -2.12
N HIS A 182 -5.62 -37.22 -3.39
CA HIS A 182 -6.40 -37.64 -4.56
C HIS A 182 -5.53 -37.52 -5.80
#